data_AF-A0A4V1TG32-F1
#
_entry.id   AF-A0A4V1TG32-F1
#
_cell.length_a   1.000
_cell.length_b   1.000
_cell.length_c   1.000
_cell.angle_alpha   90.00
_cell.angle_beta   90.00
_cell.angle_gamma   90.00
#
_symmetry.space_group_name_H-M   'P 1'
#
loop_
_entity.id
_entity.type
_entity.pdbx_description
1 polymer ?
#
loop_
_entity_poly.entity_id
_entity_poly.type
_entity_poly.pdbx_seq_one_letter_code
_entity_poly.pdbx_strand_id
1 'polypeptide(L)'
;ALTERSRKPLRRAVLLRAAELYAERFADPDGRLRATFEIVWLSGWAPHESQQKPLRPGSAKARLADALGVPEIATGDKAGGEKP
;
A
#
# COMPACT_ATOMS: atom_id res chain seq x y z
N ALA A 1 -19.79 -18.41 10.77
CA ALA A 1 -19.14 -18.63 9.45
C ALA A 1 -17.97 -19.62 9.50
N LEU A 2 -16.79 -19.31 10.05
CA LEU A 2 -15.67 -20.29 10.06
C LEU A 2 -15.86 -21.42 11.08
N THR A 3 -16.47 -21.12 12.23
CA THR A 3 -16.74 -22.05 13.34
C THR A 3 -17.77 -23.15 13.00
N GLU A 4 -18.62 -22.92 12.01
CA GLU A 4 -19.66 -23.86 11.58
C GLU A 4 -19.14 -24.89 10.55
N ARG A 5 -17.90 -24.74 10.07
CA ARG A 5 -17.37 -25.62 9.03
C ARG A 5 -17.14 -27.03 9.59
N SER A 6 -17.53 -28.05 8.82
CA SER A 6 -17.22 -29.44 9.15
C SER A 6 -15.71 -29.61 9.40
N ARG A 7 -15.36 -30.24 10.52
CA ARG A 7 -13.97 -30.59 10.88
C ARG A 7 -13.45 -31.82 10.15
N LYS A 8 -14.31 -32.55 9.43
CA LYS A 8 -13.93 -33.74 8.66
C LYS A 8 -13.48 -33.33 7.26
N PRO A 9 -12.37 -33.89 6.73
CA PRO A 9 -11.97 -33.68 5.34
C PRO A 9 -13.08 -34.08 4.36
N LEU A 10 -13.17 -33.36 3.23
CA LEU A 10 -14.12 -33.70 2.17
C LEU A 10 -13.71 -34.99 1.47
N ARG A 11 -14.70 -35.82 1.13
CA ARG A 11 -14.49 -37.00 0.28
C ARG A 11 -14.28 -36.56 -1.16
N ARG A 12 -13.46 -37.30 -1.92
CA ARG A 12 -13.23 -37.06 -3.36
C ARG A 12 -14.53 -36.93 -4.17
N ALA A 13 -15.52 -37.79 -3.90
CA ALA A 13 -16.81 -37.76 -4.58
C ALA A 13 -17.57 -36.45 -4.40
N VAL A 14 -17.45 -35.80 -3.23
CA VAL A 14 -18.11 -34.52 -2.96
C VAL A 14 -17.50 -33.41 -3.81
N LEU A 15 -16.16 -33.37 -3.91
CA LEU A 15 -15.46 -32.39 -4.73
C LEU A 15 -15.79 -32.54 -6.22
N LEU A 16 -15.84 -33.77 -6.72
CA LEU A 16 -16.21 -34.03 -8.12
C LEU A 16 -17.64 -33.60 -8.42
N ARG A 17 -18.61 -33.99 -7.58
CA ARG A 17 -20.00 -33.59 -7.79
C ARG A 17 -20.19 -32.07 -7.70
N ALA A 18 -19.45 -31.42 -6.80
CA ALA A 18 -19.45 -29.96 -6.72
C ALA A 18 -18.89 -29.33 -7.99
N ALA A 19 -17.79 -29.85 -8.55
CA ALA A 19 -17.20 -29.35 -9.79
C ALA A 19 -18.14 -29.53 -10.99
N GLU A 20 -18.81 -30.68 -11.12
CA GLU A 20 -19.83 -30.94 -12.13
C GLU A 20 -20.97 -29.91 -12.05
N LEU A 21 -21.58 -29.77 -10.86
CA LEU A 21 -22.66 -28.81 -10.63
C LEU A 21 -22.22 -27.36 -10.90
N TYR A 22 -20.97 -27.04 -10.63
CA TYR A 22 -20.43 -25.70 -10.88
C TYR A 22 -20.25 -25.44 -12.37
N ALA A 23 -19.73 -26.41 -13.12
CA ALA A 23 -19.63 -26.33 -14.58
C ALA A 23 -21.02 -26.25 -15.23
N GLU A 24 -21.97 -27.09 -14.83
CA GLU A 24 -23.35 -27.11 -15.34
C GLU A 24 -24.05 -25.74 -15.21
N ARG A 25 -23.76 -25.01 -14.13
CA ARG A 25 -24.49 -23.77 -13.78
C ARG A 25 -23.79 -22.49 -14.21
N PHE A 26 -22.47 -22.51 -14.38
CA PHE A 26 -21.67 -21.29 -14.52
C PHE A 26 -20.66 -21.32 -15.67
N ALA A 27 -20.57 -22.41 -16.45
CA ALA A 27 -19.71 -22.43 -17.62
C ALA A 27 -20.31 -21.57 -18.76
N ASP A 28 -19.43 -20.87 -19.47
CA ASP A 28 -19.74 -20.18 -20.71
C ASP A 28 -20.01 -21.22 -21.84
N PRO A 29 -20.61 -20.83 -22.98
CA PRO A 29 -20.90 -21.75 -24.10
C PRO A 29 -19.68 -22.48 -24.68
N ASP A 30 -18.47 -22.00 -24.43
CA ASP A 30 -17.20 -22.62 -24.82
C ASP A 30 -16.67 -23.62 -23.78
N GLY A 31 -17.42 -23.86 -22.70
CA GLY A 31 -17.08 -24.78 -21.62
C GLY A 31 -16.12 -24.21 -20.57
N ARG A 32 -15.79 -22.91 -20.63
CA ARG A 32 -14.88 -22.27 -19.66
C ARG A 32 -15.65 -21.67 -18.49
N LEU A 33 -15.01 -21.67 -17.31
CA LEU A 33 -15.49 -20.94 -16.14
C LEU A 33 -14.84 -19.56 -16.11
N ARG A 34 -15.63 -18.49 -16.29
CA ARG A 34 -15.18 -17.11 -16.13
C ARG A 34 -14.99 -16.80 -14.65
N ALA A 35 -13.79 -16.35 -14.27
CA ALA A 35 -13.49 -15.88 -12.93
C ALA A 35 -12.99 -14.43 -12.95
N THR A 36 -13.48 -13.62 -12.02
CA THR A 36 -13.03 -12.25 -11.80
C THR A 36 -12.21 -12.22 -10.51
N PHE A 37 -11.03 -11.60 -10.57
CA PHE A 37 -10.16 -11.45 -9.41
C PHE A 37 -9.91 -9.96 -9.17
N GLU A 38 -9.96 -9.57 -7.89
CA GLU A 38 -9.49 -8.27 -7.45
C GLU A 38 -8.10 -8.45 -6.84
N ILE A 39 -7.13 -7.70 -7.36
CA ILE A 39 -5.74 -7.73 -6.89
C ILE A 39 -5.48 -6.41 -6.19
N VAL A 40 -5.09 -6.48 -4.92
CA VAL A 40 -4.65 -5.31 -4.16
C VAL A 40 -3.12 -5.31 -4.13
N TRP A 41 -2.50 -4.21 -4.55
CA TRP A 41 -1.06 -4.02 -4.48
C TRP A 41 -0.71 -2.81 -3.62
N LEU A 42 0.40 -2.91 -2.90
CA LEU A 42 0.97 -1.81 -2.12
C LEU A 42 2.44 -1.69 -2.51
N SER A 43 2.88 -0.46 -2.75
CA SER A 43 4.30 -0.14 -2.92
C SER A 43 4.69 0.92 -1.88
N GLY A 44 5.92 0.84 -1.40
CA GLY A 44 6.45 1.76 -0.41
C GLY A 44 7.97 1.89 -0.55
N TRP A 45 8.51 2.96 0.00
CA TRP A 45 9.95 3.21 0.05
C TRP A 45 10.44 3.16 1.48
N ALA A 46 11.59 2.52 1.69
CA ALA A 46 12.33 2.59 2.94
C ALA A 46 13.42 3.67 2.85
N PRO A 47 13.67 4.43 3.92
CA PRO A 47 14.77 5.39 3.94
C PRO A 47 16.11 4.66 3.77
N HIS A 48 16.98 5.19 2.91
CA HIS A 48 18.34 4.70 2.74
C HIS A 48 19.27 5.32 3.79
N GLU A 49 20.32 4.62 4.23
CA GLU A 49 21.25 5.13 5.25
C GLU A 49 21.99 6.40 4.81
N SER A 50 22.19 6.58 3.50
CA SER A 50 22.78 7.81 2.95
C SER A 50 21.82 9.00 2.94
N GLN A 51 20.59 8.85 3.42
CA GLN A 51 19.64 9.95 3.53
C GLN A 51 20.20 11.01 4.48
N GLN A 52 20.30 12.25 4.00
CA GLN A 52 20.76 13.36 4.81
C GLN A 52 19.84 13.56 6.01
N LYS A 53 20.40 13.58 7.22
CA LYS A 53 19.65 13.87 8.45
C LYS A 53 19.33 15.37 8.51
N PRO A 54 18.12 15.75 8.96
CA PRO A 54 17.79 17.16 9.16
C PRO A 54 18.77 17.78 10.15
N LEU A 55 19.24 18.99 9.83
CA LEU A 55 20.11 19.77 10.71
C LEU A 55 19.27 20.42 11.83
N ARG A 56 19.94 20.92 12.89
CA ARG A 56 19.27 21.64 13.98
C ARG A 56 18.52 22.86 13.41
N PRO A 57 17.28 23.14 13.86
CA PRO A 57 16.59 24.37 13.48
C PRO A 57 17.48 25.61 13.74
N GLY A 58 17.49 26.57 12.82
CA GLY A 58 18.32 27.78 12.91
C GLY A 58 19.77 27.63 12.45
N SER A 59 20.25 26.42 12.09
CA SER A 59 21.64 26.19 11.64
C SER A 59 21.88 26.38 10.13
N ALA A 60 20.93 26.98 9.41
CA ALA A 60 21.04 27.20 7.97
C ALA A 60 22.20 28.16 7.65
N LYS A 61 23.10 27.75 6.74
CA LYS A 61 24.23 28.58 6.27
C LYS A 61 23.91 29.39 5.01
N ALA A 62 22.86 29.02 4.30
CA ALA A 62 22.41 29.65 3.06
C ALA A 62 20.88 29.72 3.05
N ARG A 63 20.32 30.74 2.40
CA ARG A 63 18.86 30.89 2.25
C ARG A 63 18.38 30.13 1.02
N LEU A 64 17.22 29.49 1.16
CA LEU A 64 16.57 28.79 0.05
C LEU A 64 16.12 29.75 -1.06
N ALA A 65 15.66 30.95 -0.69
CA ALA A 65 15.23 31.99 -1.62
C ALA A 65 16.35 32.40 -2.58
N ASP A 66 17.58 32.56 -2.06
CA ASP A 66 18.78 32.86 -2.85
C ASP A 66 19.12 31.72 -3.82
N ALA A 67 18.99 30.45 -3.38
CA ALA A 67 19.26 29.29 -4.22
C ALA A 67 18.23 29.09 -5.34
N LEU A 68 16.98 29.47 -5.09
CA LEU A 68 15.87 29.34 -6.04
C LEU A 68 15.65 30.61 -6.89
N GLY A 69 16.32 31.73 -6.57
CA GLY A 69 16.18 33.00 -7.28
C GLY A 69 14.79 33.63 -7.11
N VAL A 70 14.11 33.36 -6.00
CA VAL A 70 12.73 33.81 -5.74
C VAL A 70 12.67 34.73 -4.52
N PRO A 71 11.68 35.64 -4.44
CA PRO A 71 11.40 36.40 -3.22
C PRO A 71 11.07 35.47 -2.04
N GLU A 72 11.49 35.85 -0.83
CA GLU A 72 11.21 35.10 0.39
C GLU A 72 9.75 35.29 0.84
N ILE A 73 9.09 34.18 1.22
CA ILE A 73 7.72 34.18 1.75
C ILE A 73 7.80 33.96 3.26
N ALA A 74 7.37 34.94 4.05
CA ALA A 74 7.45 34.89 5.52
C ALA A 74 6.42 33.90 6.10
N THR A 75 6.89 32.95 6.93
CA THR A 75 6.06 31.90 7.56
C THR A 75 5.46 32.31 8.91
N GLY A 76 5.68 33.54 9.38
CA GLY A 76 5.14 34.07 10.65
C GLY A 76 5.92 33.69 11.92
N ASP A 77 6.63 32.57 11.93
CA ASP A 77 7.46 32.12 13.07
C ASP A 77 8.96 32.37 12.85
N LYS A 78 9.64 32.94 13.86
CA LYS A 78 11.11 33.08 13.88
C LYS A 78 11.75 31.82 14.48
N ALA A 79 12.64 31.16 13.75
CA ALA A 79 13.45 30.06 14.28
C ALA A 79 14.24 30.55 15.51
N GLY A 80 14.02 29.90 16.65
CA GLY A 80 14.43 30.35 17.98
C GLY A 80 15.91 30.70 18.11
N GLY A 81 16.17 31.85 18.71
CA GLY A 81 17.49 32.23 19.23
C GLY A 81 17.78 31.49 20.53
N GLU A 82 18.97 30.89 20.60
CA GLU A 82 19.55 30.36 21.82
C GLU A 82 19.76 31.54 22.79
N LYS A 83 19.10 31.50 23.97
CA LYS A 83 19.35 32.46 25.07
C LYS A 83 20.65 32.07 25.79
N PRO A 84 21.38 33.06 26.34
CA PRO A 84 22.71 32.88 26.96
C PRO A 84 22.68 31.96 28.18
#